data_AF-A0A7D5GJ12-F1
#
_entry.id   AF-A0A7D5GJ12-F1
#
_cell.length_a   1.000
_cell.length_b   1.000
_cell.length_c   1.000
_cell.angle_alpha   90.00
_cell.angle_beta   90.00
_cell.angle_gamma   90.00
#
_symmetry.space_group_name_H-M   'P 1'
#
loop_
_entity.id
_entity.type
_entity.pdbx_description
1 polymer ?
#
loop_
_entity_poly.entity_id
_entity_poly.type
_entity_poly.pdbx_seq_one_letter_code
_entity_poly.pdbx_strand_id
1 'polypeptide(L)'
;MPVEEMHPVLEDMAAIFHERCCFEEIVDSYTDHRRDETYYETGAECEAERHYRFELEYVETEEGRLKCHDIDRLEQADDERFEAVIAAEQAFPEAMEVVDVDPDRQQGQVVVRHDGVEIGYCPGGKI
;
A
#
# COMPACT_ATOMS: atom_id res chain seq x y z
N MET A 1 -0.84 9.10 15.53
CA MET A 1 -0.99 7.67 15.85
C MET A 1 0.10 6.94 15.10
N PRO A 2 0.93 6.08 15.71
CA PRO A 2 1.98 5.39 14.96
C PRO A 2 1.30 4.29 14.16
N VAL A 3 1.13 4.54 12.86
CA VAL A 3 0.88 3.51 11.87
C VAL A 3 2.20 2.75 11.77
N GLU A 4 2.23 1.44 12.04
CA GLU A 4 3.41 0.61 11.73
C GLU A 4 3.80 0.87 10.26
N GLU A 5 5.10 0.91 9.93
CA GLU A 5 5.57 1.15 8.55
C GLU A 5 4.87 0.17 7.59
N MET A 6 3.80 0.65 6.95
CA MET A 6 3.00 -0.13 6.04
C MET A 6 3.68 -0.09 4.69
N HIS A 7 4.47 -1.11 4.38
CA HIS A 7 4.89 -1.34 3.01
C HIS A 7 3.64 -1.70 2.19
N PRO A 8 3.34 -0.97 1.10
CA PRO A 8 2.22 -1.32 0.24
C PRO A 8 2.52 -2.65 -0.46
N VAL A 9 1.49 -3.41 -0.80
CA VAL A 9 1.58 -4.53 -1.73
C VAL A 9 1.31 -4.01 -3.13
N LEU A 10 2.11 -4.39 -4.12
CA LEU A 10 1.83 -4.09 -5.52
C LEU A 10 1.07 -5.26 -6.14
N GLU A 11 -0.16 -5.02 -6.60
CA GLU A 11 -1.03 -6.02 -7.22
C GLU A 11 -2.07 -5.34 -8.10
N ASP A 12 -2.39 -5.95 -9.25
CA ASP A 12 -3.45 -5.49 -10.16
C ASP A 12 -3.28 -4.03 -10.59
N MET A 13 -2.05 -3.63 -10.95
CA MET A 13 -1.68 -2.26 -11.32
C MET A 13 -1.98 -1.24 -10.21
N ALA A 14 -1.91 -1.66 -8.96
CA ALA A 14 -2.14 -0.79 -7.83
C ALA A 14 -1.17 -1.03 -6.67
N ALA A 15 -0.90 0.03 -5.92
CA ALA A 15 -0.25 -0.06 -4.62
C ALA A 15 -1.33 -0.08 -3.53
N ILE A 16 -1.36 -1.16 -2.75
CA ILE A 16 -2.38 -1.45 -1.74
C ILE A 16 -1.75 -1.38 -0.35
N PHE A 17 -2.23 -0.44 0.45
CA PHE A 17 -1.82 -0.28 1.85
C PHE A 17 -2.81 -0.99 2.77
N HIS A 18 -2.27 -1.79 3.70
CA HIS A 18 -3.04 -2.48 4.75
C HIS A 18 -2.87 -1.78 6.10
N GLU A 19 -3.85 -0.98 6.51
CA GLU A 19 -3.87 -0.39 7.86
C GLU A 19 -4.41 -1.41 8.85
N ARG A 20 -3.48 -2.02 9.60
CA ARG A 20 -3.79 -2.79 10.80
C ARG A 20 -3.99 -1.81 11.95
N CYS A 21 -5.09 -1.97 12.66
CA CYS A 21 -5.34 -1.12 13.80
C CYS A 21 -4.69 -1.71 15.06
N CYS A 22 -3.80 -0.91 15.66
CA CYS A 22 -3.03 -1.31 16.85
C CYS A 22 -3.56 -0.66 18.14
N PHE A 23 -4.82 -0.20 18.15
CA PHE A 23 -5.42 0.38 19.36
C PHE A 23 -5.83 -0.75 20.32
N GLU A 24 -4.98 -0.97 21.31
CA GLU A 24 -5.22 -1.90 22.41
C GLU A 24 -6.01 -1.17 23.52
N GLU A 25 -7.26 -1.58 23.75
CA GLU A 25 -8.08 -1.17 24.90
C GLU A 25 -8.11 -2.28 25.95
N ILE A 26 -8.14 -1.91 27.23
CA ILE A 26 -8.45 -2.85 28.32
C ILE A 26 -9.95 -3.15 28.28
N VAL A 27 -10.32 -4.30 27.73
CA VAL A 27 -11.74 -4.72 27.57
C VAL A 27 -12.33 -5.31 28.85
N ASP A 28 -11.47 -5.89 29.70
CA ASP A 28 -11.88 -6.36 31.02
C ASP A 28 -10.74 -6.21 32.02
N SER A 29 -11.08 -6.09 33.29
CA SER A 29 -10.11 -6.16 34.37
C SER A 29 -10.69 -6.93 35.54
N TYR A 30 -9.95 -7.94 35.98
CA TYR A 30 -10.33 -8.78 37.10
C TYR A 30 -9.32 -8.64 38.23
N THR A 31 -9.79 -8.34 39.44
CA THR A 31 -8.94 -8.27 40.63
C THR A 31 -9.15 -9.50 41.51
N ASP A 32 -8.09 -10.29 41.68
CA ASP A 32 -8.06 -11.39 42.63
C ASP A 32 -7.72 -10.85 44.03
N HIS A 33 -8.73 -10.69 44.88
CA HIS A 33 -8.56 -10.19 46.25
C HIS A 33 -7.84 -11.15 47.22
N ARG A 34 -7.61 -12.41 46.83
CA ARG A 34 -6.82 -13.35 47.65
C ARG A 34 -5.33 -13.18 47.40
N ARG A 35 -4.95 -12.75 46.20
CA ARG A 35 -3.56 -12.50 45.80
C ARG A 35 -3.19 -11.02 45.74
N ASP A 36 -4.17 -10.13 45.84
CA ASP A 36 -3.99 -8.67 45.67
C ASP A 36 -3.40 -8.32 44.29
N GLU A 37 -3.85 -9.03 43.26
CA GLU A 37 -3.37 -8.90 41.89
C GLU A 37 -4.52 -8.49 40.96
N THR A 38 -4.27 -7.48 40.11
CA THR A 38 -5.20 -7.06 39.06
C THR A 38 -4.68 -7.54 37.71
N TYR A 39 -5.54 -8.25 36.99
CA TYR A 39 -5.31 -8.75 35.65
C TYR A 39 -6.09 -7.89 34.67
N TYR A 40 -5.45 -7.53 33.56
CA TYR A 40 -6.05 -6.76 32.49
C TYR A 40 -6.19 -7.68 31.27
N GLU A 41 -7.40 -7.76 30.71
CA GLU A 41 -7.63 -8.33 29.39
C GLU A 41 -7.61 -7.19 28.38
N THR A 42 -6.75 -7.33 27.38
CA THR A 42 -6.62 -6.36 26.30
C THR A 42 -7.33 -6.87 25.05
N GLY A 43 -8.12 -6.01 24.43
CA GLY A 43 -8.77 -6.24 23.15
C GLY A 43 -8.45 -5.12 22.17
N ALA A 44 -8.57 -5.38 20.88
CA ALA A 44 -8.50 -4.33 19.87
C ALA A 44 -9.90 -3.75 19.68
N GLU A 45 -10.12 -2.46 19.98
CA GLU A 45 -11.45 -1.81 19.86
C GLU A 45 -11.82 -1.47 18.40
N CYS A 46 -10.90 -1.70 17.47
CA CYS A 46 -11.07 -1.35 16.07
C CYS A 46 -11.21 -2.60 15.19
N GLU A 47 -12.46 -2.88 14.82
CA GLU A 47 -12.82 -3.97 13.91
C GLU A 47 -12.43 -3.71 12.43
N ALA A 48 -11.87 -2.55 12.10
CA ALA A 48 -11.66 -2.15 10.71
C ALA A 48 -10.19 -2.28 10.30
N GLU A 49 -9.83 -3.43 9.74
CA GLU A 49 -8.75 -3.47 8.76
C GLU A 49 -9.17 -2.59 7.58
N ARG A 50 -8.36 -1.59 7.25
CA ARG A 50 -8.67 -0.68 6.14
C ARG A 50 -7.65 -0.83 5.03
N HIS A 51 -8.16 -0.97 3.82
CA HIS A 51 -7.34 -1.07 2.61
C HIS A 51 -7.41 0.24 1.84
N TYR A 52 -6.25 0.79 1.48
CA TYR A 52 -6.14 1.94 0.57
C TYR A 52 -5.50 1.49 -0.72
N ARG A 53 -6.18 1.76 -1.83
CA ARG A 53 -5.72 1.41 -3.17
C ARG A 53 -5.31 2.68 -3.90
N PHE A 54 -4.07 2.70 -4.36
CA PHE A 54 -3.49 3.73 -5.21
C PHE A 54 -3.38 3.13 -6.61
N GLU A 55 -4.11 3.68 -7.57
CA GLU A 55 -4.14 3.17 -8.94
C GLU A 55 -2.89 3.66 -9.70
N LEU A 56 -2.45 2.87 -10.68
CA LEU A 56 -1.35 3.23 -11.56
C LEU A 56 -1.62 4.57 -12.25
N GLU A 57 -0.78 5.56 -12.00
CA GLU A 57 -0.88 6.90 -12.59
C GLU A 57 0.01 7.02 -13.83
N TYR A 58 1.23 6.50 -13.76
CA TYR A 58 2.18 6.58 -14.87
C TYR A 58 3.27 5.50 -14.81
N VAL A 59 3.87 5.27 -15.98
CA VAL A 59 5.08 4.48 -16.16
C VAL A 59 6.08 5.32 -16.94
N GLU A 60 7.29 5.47 -16.43
CA GLU A 60 8.37 6.24 -17.05
C GLU A 60 9.57 5.34 -17.35
N THR A 61 9.94 5.30 -18.63
CA THR A 61 11.11 4.57 -19.15
C THR A 61 12.05 5.52 -19.88
N GLU A 62 13.18 5.03 -20.37
CA GLU A 62 14.09 5.83 -21.22
C GLU A 62 13.43 6.38 -22.50
N GLU A 63 12.33 5.76 -22.94
CA GLU A 63 11.58 6.18 -24.12
C GLU A 63 10.56 7.30 -23.84
N GLY A 64 10.30 7.57 -22.56
CA GLY A 64 9.38 8.61 -22.10
C GLY A 64 8.32 8.11 -21.12
N ARG A 65 7.44 9.03 -20.72
CA ARG A 65 6.41 8.80 -19.71
C ARG A 65 5.04 8.55 -20.34
N LEU A 66 4.40 7.44 -19.95
CA LEU A 66 3.00 7.13 -20.25
C LEU A 66 2.12 7.41 -19.03
N LYS A 67 0.91 7.93 -19.27
CA LYS A 67 -0.09 8.19 -18.22
C LYS A 67 -1.22 7.17 -18.27
N CYS A 68 -1.87 6.94 -17.13
CA CYS A 68 -2.98 6.01 -16.91
C CYS A 68 -4.06 5.98 -18.00
N HIS A 69 -4.47 7.13 -18.54
CA HIS A 69 -5.50 7.16 -19.58
C HIS A 69 -5.10 6.49 -20.91
N ASP A 70 -3.80 6.28 -21.12
CA ASP A 70 -3.26 5.51 -22.25
C ASP A 70 -3.02 4.04 -21.87
N ILE A 71 -3.13 3.67 -20.59
CA ILE A 71 -2.84 2.34 -20.04
C ILE A 71 -3.97 1.34 -20.28
N ASP A 72 -5.23 1.77 -20.32
CA ASP A 72 -6.36 0.92 -20.78
C ASP A 72 -6.15 0.38 -22.22
N ARG A 73 -5.30 1.06 -23.01
CA ARG A 73 -4.85 0.58 -24.32
C ARG A 73 -3.62 -0.33 -24.26
N LEU A 74 -2.81 -0.28 -23.20
CA LEU A 74 -1.60 -1.11 -23.05
C LEU A 74 -1.94 -2.59 -22.88
N GLU A 75 -2.99 -2.93 -22.11
CA GLU A 75 -3.46 -4.33 -21.98
C GLU A 75 -3.82 -4.96 -23.35
N GLN A 76 -4.22 -4.14 -24.32
CA GLN A 76 -4.61 -4.58 -25.66
C GLN A 76 -3.48 -4.51 -26.69
N ALA A 77 -2.37 -3.84 -26.36
CA ALA A 77 -1.33 -3.48 -27.32
C ALA A 77 -0.06 -4.36 -27.29
N ASP A 78 0.08 -5.26 -26.30
CA ASP A 78 1.31 -6.07 -26.13
C ASP A 78 2.56 -5.15 -26.03
N ASP A 79 2.45 -4.10 -25.20
CA ASP A 79 3.47 -3.07 -25.05
C ASP A 79 4.49 -3.48 -23.98
N GLU A 80 5.78 -3.36 -24.29
CA GLU A 80 6.89 -3.73 -23.38
C GLU A 80 6.80 -3.01 -22.02
N ARG A 81 6.14 -1.85 -21.96
CA ARG A 81 5.93 -1.08 -20.73
C ARG A 81 4.91 -1.73 -19.80
N PHE A 82 3.99 -2.53 -20.33
CA PHE A 82 3.04 -3.32 -19.54
C PHE A 82 3.76 -4.48 -18.85
N GLU A 83 4.61 -5.19 -19.59
CA GLU A 83 5.45 -6.26 -19.03
C GLU A 83 6.39 -5.74 -17.94
N ALA A 84 6.88 -4.50 -18.06
CA ALA A 84 7.68 -3.86 -17.03
C ALA A 84 6.91 -3.63 -15.71
N VAL A 85 5.62 -3.30 -15.77
CA VAL A 85 4.76 -3.16 -14.58
C VAL A 85 4.56 -4.52 -13.91
N ILE A 86 4.25 -5.56 -14.69
CA ILE A 86 4.10 -6.93 -14.16
C ILE A 86 5.41 -7.42 -13.53
N ALA A 87 6.54 -7.19 -14.21
CA ALA A 87 7.86 -7.57 -13.71
C ALA A 87 8.18 -6.86 -12.40
N ALA A 88 7.82 -5.58 -12.28
CA ALA A 88 7.90 -4.87 -11.02
C ALA A 88 7.00 -5.56 -9.97
N GLU A 89 5.70 -5.72 -10.20
CA GLU A 89 4.80 -6.35 -9.22
C GLU A 89 5.31 -7.71 -8.70
N GLN A 90 5.85 -8.55 -9.58
CA GLN A 90 6.45 -9.85 -9.20
C GLN A 90 7.76 -9.74 -8.41
N ALA A 91 8.53 -8.68 -8.62
CA ALA A 91 9.79 -8.41 -7.94
C ALA A 91 9.62 -7.71 -6.58
N PHE A 92 8.42 -7.21 -6.28
CA PHE A 92 8.13 -6.54 -5.02
C PHE A 92 7.96 -7.53 -3.87
N PRO A 93 8.44 -7.24 -2.65
CA PRO A 93 9.27 -6.10 -2.23
C PRO A 93 10.79 -6.35 -2.37
N GLU A 94 11.22 -7.54 -2.78
CA GLU A 94 12.60 -8.01 -2.56
C GLU A 94 13.65 -7.38 -3.48
N ALA A 95 13.28 -7.01 -4.71
CA ALA A 95 14.21 -6.54 -5.73
C ALA A 95 13.89 -5.13 -6.26
N MET A 96 13.14 -4.34 -5.49
CA MET A 96 12.67 -3.01 -5.91
C MET A 96 13.19 -1.88 -5.04
N GLU A 97 13.40 -0.71 -5.66
CA GLU A 97 13.68 0.54 -4.95
C GLU A 97 12.36 1.28 -4.72
N VAL A 98 12.00 1.51 -3.46
CA VAL A 98 10.90 2.40 -3.09
C VAL A 98 11.45 3.83 -3.10
N VAL A 99 11.01 4.63 -4.07
CA VAL A 99 11.50 6.01 -4.29
C VAL A 99 10.74 7.00 -3.40
N ASP A 100 9.42 6.85 -3.32
CA ASP A 100 8.57 7.70 -2.49
C ASP A 100 7.32 6.96 -2.03
N VAL A 101 6.92 7.22 -0.78
CA VAL A 101 5.69 6.69 -0.17
C VAL A 101 5.06 7.77 0.69
N ASP A 102 3.97 8.34 0.18
CA ASP A 102 3.05 9.17 0.94
C ASP A 102 1.71 8.42 1.08
N PRO A 103 1.40 7.87 2.26
CA PRO A 103 0.16 7.14 2.50
C PRO A 103 -1.07 8.06 2.64
N ASP A 104 -0.98 9.37 2.36
CA ASP A 104 -2.14 10.26 2.33
C ASP A 104 -3.17 9.79 1.29
N ARG A 105 -4.38 9.51 1.77
CA ARG A 105 -5.45 8.87 0.99
C ARG A 105 -6.11 9.81 -0.02
N GLN A 106 -5.84 11.11 0.05
CA GLN A 106 -6.45 12.12 -0.81
C GLN A 106 -5.43 12.72 -1.78
N GLN A 107 -4.17 12.87 -1.34
CA GLN A 107 -3.13 13.59 -2.07
C GLN A 107 -1.78 12.87 -2.10
N GLY A 108 -1.67 11.70 -1.47
CA GLY A 108 -0.42 10.96 -1.41
C GLY A 108 -0.05 10.33 -2.74
N GLN A 109 1.04 9.56 -2.74
CA GLN A 109 1.54 8.84 -3.89
C GLN A 109 2.46 7.70 -3.47
N VAL A 110 2.59 6.71 -4.34
CA VAL A 110 3.62 5.66 -4.24
C VAL A 110 4.44 5.67 -5.50
N VAL A 111 5.76 5.74 -5.37
CA VAL A 111 6.68 5.68 -6.50
C VAL A 111 7.68 4.56 -6.23
N VAL A 112 7.75 3.63 -7.16
CA VAL A 112 8.70 2.51 -7.12
C VAL A 112 9.55 2.50 -8.39
N ARG A 113 10.77 1.98 -8.28
CA ARG A 113 11.70 1.85 -9.39
C ARG A 113 12.23 0.43 -9.49
N HIS A 114 12.12 -0.15 -10.67
CA HIS A 114 12.58 -1.49 -10.99
C HIS A 114 13.24 -1.50 -12.38
N ASP A 115 14.45 -2.04 -12.50
CA ASP A 115 15.17 -2.17 -13.78
C ASP A 115 15.21 -0.89 -14.65
N GLY A 116 15.36 0.28 -14.02
CA GLY A 116 15.42 1.56 -14.72
C GLY A 116 14.06 2.12 -15.16
N VAL A 117 12.96 1.45 -14.78
CA VAL A 117 11.59 1.90 -14.97
C VAL A 117 11.06 2.48 -13.67
N GLU A 118 10.47 3.66 -13.74
CA GLU A 118 9.80 4.32 -12.61
C GLU A 118 8.28 4.21 -12.78
N ILE A 119 7.62 3.74 -11.72
CA ILE A 119 6.18 3.46 -11.72
C ILE A 119 5.57 4.27 -10.58
N GLY A 120 4.59 5.11 -10.92
CA GLY A 120 3.90 5.96 -9.95
C GLY A 120 2.43 5.57 -9.81
N TYR A 121 1.96 5.56 -8.57
CA TYR A 121 0.58 5.27 -8.19
C TYR A 121 0.02 6.44 -7.38
N CYS A 122 -1.24 6.80 -7.63
CA CYS A 122 -1.93 7.89 -6.93
C CYS A 122 -3.28 7.42 -6.35
N PRO A 123 -3.81 8.07 -5.30
CA PRO A 123 -5.16 7.80 -4.83
C PRO A 123 -6.14 7.94 -5.99
N GLY A 124 -7.02 6.96 -6.17
CA GLY A 124 -8.06 6.99 -7.20
C GLY A 124 -8.97 8.21 -7.04
N GLY A 125 -8.60 9.31 -7.67
CA GLY A 125 -9.39 10.53 -7.74
C GLY A 125 -10.44 10.37 -8.82
N LYS A 126 -11.72 10.46 -8.43
CA LYS A 126 -12.89 10.46 -9.33
C LYS A 126 -12.58 11.13 -10.68
N ILE A 127 -12.73 10.36 -11.76
CA ILE A 127 -13.10 10.91 -13.07
C ILE A 127 -14.51 11.49 -12.96
#